data_AF-A0A6L2PRB5-F1
#
_entry.id   AF-A0A6L2PRB5-F1
#
_cell.length_a   1.000
_cell.length_b   1.000
_cell.length_c   1.000
_cell.angle_alpha   90.00
_cell.angle_beta   90.00
_cell.angle_gamma   90.00
#
_symmetry.space_group_name_H-M   'P 1'
#
loop_
_entity.id
_entity.type
_entity.pdbx_description
1 polymer ?
#
loop_
_entity_poly.entity_id
_entity_poly.type
_entity_poly.pdbx_seq_one_letter_code
_entity_poly.pdbx_strand_id
1 'polypeptide(L)'
;MTMDEKYVESIWTLLKNAIQEIQKKNNSGLSFEELYRNAYTMVLHKHGERLYTGLKEVVREDVLKALYNNFLQTLNQAWNDHQTSMVMIRDILMYMDRVYVQQNDVDNVYNLGLIIFRDQVSELLILF
;
A
#
# COMPACT_ATOMS: atom_id res chain seq x y z
N MET A 1 -17.87 -33.63 -19.64
CA MET A 1 -18.96 -32.67 -19.36
C MET A 1 -18.30 -31.41 -18.84
N THR A 2 -18.52 -30.27 -19.49
CA THR A 2 -18.05 -28.95 -19.03
C THR A 2 -18.87 -28.52 -17.82
N MET A 3 -18.22 -28.05 -16.76
CA MET A 3 -18.91 -27.44 -15.62
C MET A 3 -19.71 -26.23 -16.10
N ASP A 4 -20.88 -26.00 -15.52
CA ASP A 4 -21.67 -24.80 -15.81
C ASP A 4 -20.95 -23.54 -15.29
N GLU A 5 -20.92 -22.51 -16.11
CA GLU A 5 -20.18 -21.27 -15.86
C GLU A 5 -20.66 -20.56 -14.58
N LYS A 6 -21.97 -20.63 -14.27
CA LYS A 6 -22.53 -20.04 -13.05
C LYS A 6 -22.04 -20.76 -11.80
N TYR A 7 -21.88 -22.08 -11.89
CA TYR A 7 -21.35 -22.88 -10.79
C TYR A 7 -19.87 -22.55 -10.54
N VAL A 8 -19.06 -22.41 -11.59
CA VAL A 8 -17.66 -21.95 -11.48
C VAL A 8 -17.58 -20.58 -10.81
N GLU A 9 -18.45 -19.64 -11.19
CA GLU A 9 -18.48 -18.30 -10.56
C GLU A 9 -18.92 -18.35 -9.10
N SER A 10 -19.86 -19.22 -8.73
CA SER A 10 -20.25 -19.39 -7.33
C SER A 10 -19.09 -19.93 -6.47
N ILE A 11 -18.31 -20.88 -7.00
CA ILE A 11 -17.14 -21.41 -6.30
C ILE A 11 -16.08 -20.32 -6.16
N TRP A 12 -15.81 -19.56 -7.23
CA TRP A 12 -14.87 -18.45 -7.18
C TRP A 12 -15.29 -17.38 -6.16
N THR A 13 -16.57 -17.00 -6.14
CA THR A 13 -17.10 -16.02 -5.18
C THR A 13 -16.89 -16.49 -3.74
N LEU A 14 -17.16 -17.77 -3.46
CA LEU A 14 -16.94 -18.36 -2.14
C LEU A 14 -15.47 -18.30 -1.74
N LEU A 15 -14.55 -18.69 -2.64
CA LEU A 15 -13.11 -18.65 -2.40
C LEU A 15 -12.60 -17.21 -2.21
N LYS A 16 -13.05 -16.27 -3.05
CA LYS A 16 -12.71 -14.85 -2.94
C LYS A 16 -13.09 -14.27 -1.59
N ASN A 17 -14.32 -14.53 -1.13
CA ASN A 17 -14.79 -14.05 0.17
C ASN A 17 -13.96 -14.63 1.32
N ALA A 18 -13.65 -15.93 1.27
CA ALA A 18 -12.80 -16.55 2.28
C ALA A 18 -11.38 -15.96 2.32
N ILE A 19 -10.77 -15.70 1.15
CA ILE A 19 -9.46 -15.04 1.06
C ILE A 19 -9.52 -13.65 1.73
N GLN A 20 -10.58 -12.87 1.46
CA GLN A 20 -10.76 -11.54 2.06
C GLN A 20 -10.98 -11.59 3.58
N GLU A 21 -11.70 -12.59 4.09
CA GLU A 21 -11.85 -12.76 5.54
C GLU A 21 -10.53 -13.17 6.21
N ILE A 22 -9.70 -13.99 5.55
CA ILE A 22 -8.34 -14.30 6.02
C ILE A 22 -7.48 -13.02 6.07
N GLN A 23 -7.51 -12.18 5.03
CA GLN A 23 -6.79 -10.90 4.98
C GLN A 23 -7.18 -9.97 6.14
N LYS A 24 -8.47 -9.96 6.53
CA LYS A 24 -8.98 -9.23 7.70
C LYS A 24 -8.70 -9.89 9.06
N LYS A 25 -7.96 -11.01 9.08
CA LYS A 25 -7.72 -11.85 10.27
C LYS A 25 -8.99 -12.44 10.89
N ASN A 26 -10.04 -12.63 10.11
CA ASN A 26 -11.33 -13.20 10.53
C ASN A 26 -11.53 -14.63 10.00
N ASN A 27 -10.64 -15.55 10.36
CA ASN A 27 -10.62 -16.91 9.79
C ASN A 27 -11.36 -17.97 10.64
N SER A 28 -11.87 -17.62 11.82
CA SER A 28 -12.44 -18.57 12.79
C SER A 28 -13.73 -19.27 12.31
N GLY A 29 -14.46 -18.67 11.37
CA GLY A 29 -15.68 -19.23 10.79
C GLY A 29 -15.49 -19.99 9.47
N LEU A 30 -14.26 -20.15 8.98
CA LEU A 30 -13.99 -20.74 7.66
C LEU A 30 -13.78 -22.25 7.73
N SER A 31 -14.45 -22.99 6.84
CA SER A 31 -14.21 -24.43 6.64
C SER A 31 -13.09 -24.67 5.63
N PHE A 32 -11.87 -24.96 6.11
CA PHE A 32 -10.73 -25.22 5.25
C PHE A 32 -10.92 -26.44 4.33
N GLU A 33 -11.63 -27.45 4.79
CA GLU A 33 -11.95 -28.64 3.98
C GLU A 33 -12.84 -28.28 2.79
N GLU A 34 -13.87 -27.46 3.02
CA GLU A 34 -14.77 -27.00 1.96
C GLU A 34 -14.05 -26.11 0.95
N LEU A 35 -13.23 -25.15 1.43
CA LEU A 35 -12.43 -24.27 0.58
C LEU A 35 -11.46 -25.07 -0.28
N TYR A 36 -10.77 -26.05 0.31
CA TYR A 36 -9.86 -26.93 -0.41
C TYR A 36 -10.58 -27.73 -1.50
N ARG A 37 -11.73 -28.35 -1.18
CA ARG A 37 -12.54 -29.12 -2.14
C ARG A 37 -13.01 -28.26 -3.32
N ASN A 38 -13.41 -27.03 -3.04
CA ASN A 38 -13.85 -26.05 -4.04
C ASN A 38 -12.70 -25.62 -4.97
N ALA A 39 -11.54 -25.27 -4.41
CA ALA A 39 -10.35 -24.94 -5.20
C ALA A 39 -9.88 -26.13 -6.06
N TYR A 40 -9.84 -27.33 -5.47
CA TYR A 40 -9.54 -28.57 -6.18
C TYR A 40 -10.50 -28.79 -7.36
N THR A 41 -11.81 -28.57 -7.14
CA THR A 41 -12.84 -28.73 -8.17
C THR A 41 -12.62 -27.79 -9.36
N MET A 42 -12.27 -26.51 -9.10
CA MET A 42 -11.95 -25.56 -10.17
C MET A 42 -10.74 -26.00 -11.00
N VAL A 43 -9.68 -26.46 -10.35
CA VAL A 43 -8.45 -26.90 -11.05
C VAL A 43 -8.69 -28.19 -11.84
N LEU A 44 -9.40 -29.16 -11.24
CA LEU A 44 -9.74 -30.43 -11.87
C LEU A 44 -10.50 -30.23 -13.18
N HIS A 45 -11.43 -29.27 -13.20
CA HIS A 45 -12.24 -28.93 -14.37
C HIS A 45 -11.63 -27.84 -15.26
N LYS A 46 -10.30 -27.65 -15.19
CA LYS A 46 -9.52 -26.74 -16.06
C LYS A 46 -9.84 -25.24 -15.91
N HIS A 47 -10.40 -24.81 -14.78
CA HIS A 47 -10.62 -23.39 -14.45
C HIS A 47 -9.50 -22.79 -13.56
N GLY A 48 -8.30 -23.40 -13.58
CA GLY A 48 -7.16 -22.95 -12.79
C GLY A 48 -6.67 -21.54 -13.14
N GLU A 49 -6.74 -21.14 -14.41
CA GLU A 49 -6.36 -19.79 -14.85
C GLU A 49 -7.25 -18.70 -14.22
N ARG A 50 -8.57 -18.94 -14.16
CA ARG A 50 -9.53 -18.04 -13.51
C ARG A 50 -9.23 -17.91 -12.02
N LEU A 51 -9.01 -19.03 -11.34
CA LEU A 51 -8.68 -19.05 -9.91
C LEU A 51 -7.38 -18.28 -9.63
N TYR A 52 -6.35 -18.51 -10.45
CA TYR A 52 -5.05 -17.87 -10.29
C TYR A 52 -5.09 -16.36 -10.57
N THR A 53 -5.75 -15.95 -11.65
CA THR A 53 -5.91 -14.53 -11.99
C THR A 53 -6.76 -13.81 -10.95
N GLY A 54 -7.87 -14.42 -10.52
CA GLY A 54 -8.70 -13.86 -9.46
C GLY A 54 -7.95 -13.69 -8.14
N LEU A 55 -7.13 -14.68 -7.76
CA LEU A 55 -6.29 -14.59 -6.56
C LEU A 55 -5.29 -13.41 -6.66
N LYS A 56 -4.62 -13.23 -7.80
CA LYS A 56 -3.70 -12.11 -8.02
C LYS A 56 -4.39 -10.76 -7.78
N GLU A 57 -5.59 -10.58 -8.31
CA GLU A 57 -6.34 -9.32 -8.16
C GLU A 57 -6.76 -9.09 -6.70
N VAL A 58 -7.27 -10.12 -6.01
CA VAL A 58 -7.69 -9.99 -4.59
C VAL A 58 -6.50 -9.66 -3.68
N VAL A 59 -5.34 -10.26 -3.91
CA VAL A 59 -4.13 -9.97 -3.14
C VAL A 59 -3.61 -8.57 -3.46
N ARG A 60 -3.58 -8.17 -4.74
CA ARG A 60 -3.17 -6.82 -5.16
C ARG A 60 -4.04 -5.75 -4.51
N GLU A 61 -5.36 -5.92 -4.54
CA GLU A 61 -6.30 -4.96 -3.93
C GLU A 61 -6.06 -4.80 -2.42
N ASP A 62 -5.81 -5.90 -1.70
CA ASP A 62 -5.54 -5.87 -0.26
C ASP A 62 -4.21 -5.16 0.06
N VAL A 63 -3.15 -5.45 -0.69
CA VAL A 63 -1.86 -4.76 -0.56
C VAL A 63 -2.02 -3.26 -0.84
N LEU A 64 -2.71 -2.88 -1.92
CA LEU A 64 -2.95 -1.47 -2.24
C LEU A 64 -3.77 -0.77 -1.15
N LYS A 65 -4.80 -1.42 -0.60
CA LYS A 65 -5.58 -0.87 0.52
C LYS A 65 -4.73 -0.72 1.79
N ALA A 66 -3.89 -1.70 2.10
CA ALA A 66 -3.01 -1.66 3.27
C ALA A 66 -1.96 -0.54 3.15
N LEU A 67 -1.40 -0.37 1.94
CA LEU A 67 -0.51 0.74 1.64
C LEU A 67 -1.27 2.07 1.74
N TYR A 68 -2.41 2.23 1.07
CA TYR A 68 -3.17 3.48 1.06
C TYR A 68 -3.61 3.94 2.46
N ASN A 69 -4.10 3.00 3.29
CA ASN A 69 -4.67 3.31 4.60
C ASN A 69 -3.64 3.76 5.64
N ASN A 70 -2.37 3.37 5.49
CA ASN A 70 -1.32 3.75 6.45
C ASN A 70 -0.30 4.71 5.84
N PHE A 71 0.06 4.55 4.57
CA PHE A 71 1.09 5.35 3.91
C PHE A 71 0.74 6.84 3.90
N LEU A 72 -0.45 7.22 3.42
CA LEU A 72 -0.83 8.63 3.33
C LEU A 72 -0.97 9.27 4.70
N GLN A 73 -1.51 8.53 5.68
CA GLN A 73 -1.65 9.03 7.04
C GLN A 73 -0.29 9.22 7.71
N THR A 74 0.62 8.23 7.60
CA THR A 74 1.99 8.31 8.11
C THR A 74 2.79 9.40 7.41
N LEU A 75 2.67 9.53 6.09
CA LEU A 75 3.34 10.56 5.30
C LEU A 75 2.86 11.96 5.70
N ASN A 76 1.56 12.15 5.87
CA ASN A 76 0.99 13.43 6.31
C ASN A 76 1.45 13.80 7.73
N GLN A 77 1.52 12.82 8.64
CA GLN A 77 2.05 13.06 9.98
C GLN A 77 3.53 13.46 9.93
N ALA A 78 4.35 12.69 9.20
CA ALA A 78 5.77 12.97 9.03
C ALA A 78 6.02 14.35 8.40
N TRP A 79 5.17 14.77 7.45
CA TRP A 79 5.24 16.09 6.84
C TRP A 79 4.97 17.21 7.85
N ASN A 80 3.91 17.10 8.67
CA ASN A 80 3.60 18.10 9.68
C ASN A 80 4.71 18.22 10.75
N ASP A 81 5.26 17.09 11.17
CA ASP A 81 6.37 17.04 12.14
C ASP A 81 7.65 17.64 11.54
N HIS A 82 7.92 17.36 10.26
CA HIS A 82 9.05 17.93 9.51
C HIS A 82 8.93 19.45 9.40
N GLN A 83 7.78 19.98 8.99
CA GLN A 83 7.57 21.43 8.91
C GLN A 83 7.79 22.12 10.26
N THR A 84 7.24 21.55 11.34
CA THR A 84 7.39 22.08 12.70
C THR A 84 8.87 22.10 13.12
N SER A 85 9.57 21.00 12.86
CA SER A 85 11.01 20.88 13.14
C SER A 85 11.84 21.86 12.34
N MET A 86 11.54 22.03 11.04
CA MET A 86 12.27 22.94 10.15
C MET A 86 12.10 24.41 10.53
N VAL A 87 10.95 24.81 11.08
CA VAL A 87 10.79 26.16 11.65
C VAL A 87 11.75 26.37 12.82
N MET A 88 11.80 25.42 13.77
CA MET A 88 12.69 25.51 14.93
C MET A 88 14.18 25.50 14.52
N ILE A 89 14.55 24.65 13.56
CA ILE A 89 15.92 24.56 13.05
C ILE A 89 16.31 25.87 12.36
N ARG A 90 15.43 26.44 11.53
CA ARG A 90 15.65 27.75 10.91
C ARG A 90 15.84 28.85 11.96
N ASP A 91 15.04 28.84 13.02
CA ASP A 91 15.15 29.85 14.08
C ASP A 91 16.48 29.75 14.85
N ILE A 92 16.99 28.54 15.08
CA ILE A 92 18.34 28.31 15.64
C ILE A 92 19.44 28.76 14.67
N LEU A 93 19.27 28.47 13.37
CA LEU A 93 20.25 28.74 12.33
C LEU A 93 20.06 30.09 11.62
N MET A 94 19.30 31.02 12.22
CA MET A 94 18.92 32.27 11.56
C MET A 94 20.11 33.09 11.05
N TYR A 95 21.24 33.05 11.76
CA TYR A 95 22.42 33.81 11.37
C TYR A 95 23.09 33.21 10.12
N MET A 96 23.04 31.88 9.96
CA MET A 96 23.49 31.20 8.75
C MET A 96 22.65 31.62 7.55
N ASP A 97 21.32 31.64 7.71
CA ASP A 97 20.38 32.14 6.69
C ASP A 97 20.64 33.60 6.31
N ARG A 98 21.00 34.45 7.29
CA ARG A 98 21.25 35.87 7.05
C ARG A 98 22.61 36.17 6.42
N VAL A 99 23.63 35.36 6.70
CA VAL A 99 25.01 35.67 6.28
C VAL A 99 25.49 34.69 5.22
N TYR A 100 25.61 33.41 5.61
CA TYR A 100 26.22 32.40 4.74
C TYR A 100 25.37 32.14 3.49
N VAL A 101 24.07 31.90 3.68
CA VAL A 101 23.14 31.58 2.58
C VAL A 101 23.09 32.71 1.56
N GLN A 102 23.01 33.97 2.01
CA GLN A 102 23.02 35.15 1.12
C GLN A 102 24.34 35.33 0.36
N GLN A 103 25.48 35.09 1.03
CA GLN A 103 26.80 35.26 0.42
C GLN A 103 27.13 34.19 -0.62
N ASN A 104 26.61 32.98 -0.42
CA ASN A 104 26.94 31.81 -1.24
C ASN A 104 25.84 31.46 -2.25
N ASP A 105 24.73 32.20 -2.27
CA ASP A 105 23.60 32.00 -3.18
C ASP A 105 23.08 30.54 -3.18
N VAL A 106 22.83 30.01 -1.98
CA VAL A 106 22.27 28.66 -1.77
C VAL A 106 20.86 28.75 -1.18
N ASP A 107 20.14 27.63 -1.15
CA ASP A 107 18.83 27.56 -0.51
C ASP A 107 18.91 27.87 0.99
N ASN A 108 17.96 28.66 1.49
CA ASN A 108 17.80 28.87 2.92
C ASN A 108 17.39 27.57 3.63
N VAL A 109 17.61 27.52 4.94
CA VAL A 109 17.41 26.32 5.77
C VAL A 109 16.02 25.72 5.57
N TYR A 110 14.96 26.53 5.57
CA TYR A 110 13.60 26.01 5.43
C TYR A 110 13.37 25.40 4.04
N ASN A 111 13.75 26.11 2.99
CA ASN A 111 13.59 25.66 1.60
C ASN A 111 14.41 24.39 1.31
N LEU A 112 15.65 24.32 1.81
CA LEU A 112 16.46 23.11 1.73
C LEU A 112 15.76 21.92 2.36
N GLY A 113 15.14 22.12 3.54
CA GLY A 113 14.33 21.09 4.18
C GLY A 113 13.12 20.63 3.35
N LEU A 114 12.45 21.54 2.63
CA LEU A 114 11.34 21.18 1.73
C LEU A 114 11.82 20.35 0.54
N ILE A 115 12.95 20.75 -0.07
CA ILE A 115 13.56 20.06 -1.22
C ILE A 115 13.92 18.63 -0.84
N ILE A 116 14.63 18.45 0.28
CA ILE A 116 15.04 17.12 0.75
C ILE A 116 13.82 16.23 1.02
N PHE A 117 12.81 16.75 1.73
CA PHE A 117 11.61 15.96 2.03
C PHE A 117 10.87 15.54 0.75
N ARG A 118 10.69 16.47 -0.20
CA ARG A 118 10.06 16.19 -1.51
C ARG A 118 10.81 15.09 -2.25
N ASP A 119 12.12 15.19 -2.34
CA ASP A 119 12.93 14.27 -3.16
C ASP A 119 12.90 12.86 -2.57
N GLN A 120 13.03 12.73 -1.26
CA GLN A 120 12.95 11.42 -0.57
C GLN A 120 11.57 10.77 -0.68
N VAL A 121 10.48 11.55 -0.58
CA VAL A 121 9.12 11.03 -0.78
C VAL A 121 8.89 10.62 -2.23
N SER A 122 9.40 11.38 -3.18
CA SER A 122 9.28 11.08 -4.61
C SER A 122 10.03 9.79 -4.97
N GLU A 123 11.24 9.60 -4.45
CA GLU A 123 12.00 8.36 -4.60
C GLU A 123 11.26 7.16 -4.00
N LEU A 124 10.70 7.30 -2.81
CA LEU A 124 9.92 6.25 -2.16
C LEU A 124 8.70 5.85 -3.01
N LEU A 125 8.02 6.82 -3.62
CA LEU A 125 6.85 6.58 -4.46
C LEU A 125 7.18 5.87 -5.79
N ILE A 126 8.38 6.07 -6.34
CA ILE A 126 8.81 5.39 -7.58
C ILE A 126 9.13 3.91 -7.35
N LEU A 127 9.39 3.51 -6.10
CA LEU A 127 9.70 2.14 -5.70
C LEU A 127 8.45 1.26 -5.45
N PHE A 128 7.25 1.85 -5.51
CA PHE A 128 5.96 1.17 -5.38
C PHE A 128 5.19 1.14 -6.70
#